data_AF-U2C3C7-F1
#
_entry.id   AF-U2C3C7-F1
#
_cell.length_a   1.000
_cell.length_b   1.000
_cell.length_c   1.000
_cell.angle_alpha   90.00
_cell.angle_beta   90.00
_cell.angle_gamma   90.00
#
_symmetry.space_group_name_H-M   'P 1'
#
loop_
_entity.id
_entity.type
_entity.pdbx_description
1 polymer ?
#
loop_
_entity_poly.entity_id
_entity_poly.type
_entity_poly.pdbx_seq_one_letter_code
_entity_poly.pdbx_strand_id
1 'polypeptide(L)' 'MNTQHQYLTNSQGVPLSIVLPINEYDDLMYLATLHSQEEEVHFSEEELQSIALSHQQAKEGKTISSEELHRRLRAKYGN' A
#
# COMPACT_ATOMS: atom_id res chain seq x y z
N MET A 1 -19.62 -3.16 14.24
CA MET A 1 -20.06 -2.07 15.13
C MET A 1 -21.05 -1.24 14.36
N ASN A 2 -22.23 -0.96 14.92
CA ASN A 2 -23.25 -0.13 14.29
C ASN A 2 -22.97 1.33 14.71
N THR A 3 -22.04 1.99 14.04
CA THR A 3 -21.69 3.39 14.34
C THR A 3 -22.69 4.29 13.65
N GLN A 4 -23.67 4.77 14.41
CA GLN A 4 -24.59 5.80 13.92
C GLN A 4 -23.85 7.14 13.95
N HIS A 5 -23.44 7.62 12.77
CA HIS A 5 -22.74 8.89 12.63
C HIS A 5 -23.62 10.06 13.07
N GLN A 6 -23.03 11.00 13.80
CA GLN A 6 -23.70 12.23 14.22
C GLN A 6 -23.31 13.38 13.29
N TYR A 7 -24.29 14.17 12.89
CA TYR A 7 -24.09 15.32 12.00
C TYR A 7 -24.49 16.60 12.73
N LEU A 8 -23.68 17.65 12.57
CA LEU A 8 -24.03 19.00 12.98
C LEU A 8 -24.74 19.69 11.83
N THR A 9 -25.91 20.25 12.10
CA THR A 9 -26.77 20.88 11.09
C THR A 9 -26.90 22.39 11.31
N ASN A 10 -27.25 23.10 10.26
CA ASN A 10 -27.62 24.52 10.35
C ASN A 10 -29.04 24.69 10.93
N SER A 11 -29.49 25.95 11.09
CA SER A 11 -30.83 26.27 11.61
C SER A 11 -32.00 25.75 10.76
N GLN A 12 -31.74 25.31 9.52
CA GLN A 12 -32.72 24.72 8.61
C GLN A 12 -32.64 23.17 8.58
N GLY A 13 -31.78 22.56 9.40
CA GLY A 13 -31.60 21.11 9.45
C GLY A 13 -30.69 20.54 8.36
N VAL A 14 -29.98 21.39 7.60
CA VAL A 14 -29.02 20.94 6.57
C VAL A 14 -27.71 20.53 7.24
N PRO A 15 -27.18 19.32 7.02
CA PRO A 15 -25.89 18.88 7.57
C PRO A 15 -24.73 19.74 7.05
N LEU A 16 -23.87 20.21 7.94
CA LEU A 16 -22.66 20.99 7.62
C LEU A 16 -21.38 20.22 7.93
N SER A 17 -21.38 19.40 8.97
CA SER A 17 -20.24 18.58 9.37
C SER A 17 -20.67 17.29 10.04
N ILE A 18 -19.73 16.34 10.10
CA ILE A 18 -19.88 15.05 10.77
C ILE A 18 -18.96 15.03 11.99
N VAL A 19 -19.45 14.47 13.10
CA VAL A 19 -18.65 14.27 14.31
C VAL A 19 -18.09 12.85 14.26
N LEU A 20 -16.77 12.75 14.25
CA LEU A 20 -16.04 11.50 14.23
C LEU A 20 -15.20 11.35 15.51
N PRO A 21 -15.09 10.13 16.06
CA PRO A 21 -14.00 9.78 16.96
C PRO A 21 -12.64 10.08 16.31
N ILE A 22 -11.67 10.55 17.10
CA ILE A 22 -10.36 10.96 16.56
C ILE A 22 -9.63 9.83 15.83
N ASN A 23 -9.79 8.58 16.28
CA ASN A 23 -9.23 7.40 15.62
C ASN A 23 -9.85 7.16 14.23
N GLU A 24 -11.16 7.38 14.06
CA GLU A 24 -11.82 7.24 12.76
C GLU A 24 -11.39 8.37 11.80
N TYR A 25 -11.15 9.57 12.32
CA TYR A 25 -10.59 10.68 11.54
C TYR A 25 -9.16 10.36 11.07
N ASP A 26 -8.29 9.89 11.97
CA ASP A 26 -6.90 9.54 11.64
C ASP A 26 -6.83 8.42 10.58
N ASP A 27 -7.69 7.39 10.71
CA ASP A 27 -7.82 6.31 9.72
C ASP A 27 -8.23 6.86 8.34
N LEU A 28 -9.23 7.75 8.29
CA LEU A 28 -9.67 8.37 7.04
C LEU A 28 -8.58 9.24 6.41
N MET A 29 -7.84 10.01 7.21
CA MET A 29 -6.74 10.84 6.72
C MET A 29 -5.57 10.01 6.21
N TYR A 30 -5.25 8.90 6.87
CA TYR A 30 -4.25 7.94 6.40
C TYR A 30 -4.65 7.34 5.05
N LEU A 31 -5.90 6.89 4.90
CA LEU A 31 -6.42 6.36 3.63
C LEU A 31 -6.43 7.41 2.52
N ALA A 32 -6.89 8.63 2.81
CA ALA A 32 -6.88 9.74 1.86
C ALA A 32 -5.44 10.07 1.42
N THR A 33 -4.48 9.99 2.34
CA THR A 33 -3.06 10.22 2.05
C THR A 33 -2.50 9.13 1.15
N LEU A 34 -2.79 7.85 1.43
CA LEU A 34 -2.40 6.73 0.57
C LEU A 34 -2.96 6.88 -0.85
N HIS A 35 -4.25 7.19 -0.98
CA HIS A 35 -4.87 7.38 -2.29
C HIS A 35 -4.44 8.69 -2.99
N SER A 36 -4.00 9.70 -2.24
CA SER A 36 -3.40 10.92 -2.82
C SER A 36 -1.94 10.71 -3.24
N GLN A 37 -1.25 9.74 -2.64
CA GLN A 37 0.09 9.30 -3.01
C GLN A 37 0.08 8.22 -4.11
N GLU A 38 -1.10 7.80 -4.57
CA GLU A 38 -1.24 7.24 -5.90
C GLU A 38 -1.00 8.36 -6.95
N GLU A 39 0.25 8.82 -7.06
CA GLU A 39 0.82 8.88 -8.41
C GLU A 39 0.47 7.53 -9.02
N GLU A 40 -0.32 7.51 -10.10
CA GLU A 40 -0.56 6.29 -10.86
C GLU A 40 0.81 5.63 -11.05
N VAL A 41 1.05 4.52 -10.35
CA VAL A 41 2.30 3.79 -10.46
C VAL A 41 2.29 3.17 -11.86
N HIS A 42 2.72 3.97 -12.82
CA HIS A 42 2.86 3.56 -14.20
C HIS A 42 4.14 2.75 -14.30
N PHE A 43 4.01 1.44 -14.09
CA PHE A 43 5.05 0.52 -14.49
C PHE A 43 5.20 0.60 -16.00
N SER A 44 6.43 0.82 -16.45
CA SER A 44 6.81 0.57 -17.84
C SER A 44 6.51 -0.88 -18.23
N GLU A 45 6.43 -1.15 -19.54
CA GLU A 45 6.22 -2.50 -20.04
C GLU A 45 7.33 -3.47 -19.55
N GLU A 46 8.56 -2.98 -19.43
CA GLU A 46 9.69 -3.74 -18.89
C GLU A 46 9.51 -4.11 -17.42
N GLU A 47 9.02 -3.18 -16.61
CA GLU A 47 8.73 -3.43 -15.19
C GLU A 47 7.58 -4.42 -15.03
N LEU A 48 6.52 -4.32 -15.84
CA LEU A 48 5.43 -5.28 -15.85
C LEU A 48 5.91 -6.69 -16.22
N GLN A 49 6.77 -6.81 -17.24
CA GLN A 49 7.39 -8.08 -17.62
C GLN A 49 8.26 -8.65 -16.49
N SER A 50 9.04 -7.80 -15.83
CA SER A 50 9.88 -8.18 -14.69
C SER A 50 9.07 -8.69 -13.49
N ILE A 51 7.95 -8.04 -13.19
CA ILE A 51 7.01 -8.45 -12.14
C ILE A 51 6.38 -9.81 -12.51
N ALA A 52 5.90 -9.98 -13.74
CA ALA A 52 5.31 -11.22 -14.21
C ALA A 52 6.30 -12.40 -14.11
N LEU A 53 7.54 -12.19 -14.54
CA LEU A 53 8.61 -13.17 -14.44
C LEU A 53 8.92 -13.54 -12.99
N SER A 54 8.99 -12.54 -12.11
CA SER A 54 9.24 -12.75 -10.68
C SER A 54 8.13 -13.60 -10.03
N HIS A 55 6.86 -13.35 -10.36
CA HIS A 55 5.75 -14.18 -9.90
C HIS A 55 5.84 -15.62 -10.41
N GLN A 56 6.19 -15.81 -11.68
CA GLN A 56 6.37 -17.15 -12.24
C GLN A 56 7.50 -17.91 -11.53
N GLN A 57 8.65 -17.26 -11.31
CA GLN A 57 9.78 -17.86 -10.60
C GLN A 57 9.40 -18.25 -9.16
N ALA A 58 8.66 -17.39 -8.46
CA ALA A 58 8.17 -17.70 -7.12
C ALA A 58 7.24 -18.91 -7.10
N LYS A 59 6.30 -19.00 -8.06
CA LYS A 59 5.39 -20.15 -8.21
C LYS A 59 6.13 -21.45 -8.52
N GLU A 60 7.22 -21.37 -9.28
CA GLU A 60 8.08 -22.51 -9.63
C GLU A 60 9.10 -22.85 -8.53
N GLY A 61 9.10 -22.14 -7.40
CA GLY A 61 10.05 -22.34 -6.30
C GLY A 61 11.49 -21.94 -6.66
N LYS A 62 11.68 -21.14 -7.72
CA LYS A 62 12.97 -20.64 -8.19
C LYS A 62 13.43 -19.41 -7.42
N THR A 63 13.29 -19.43 -6.10
CA THR A 63 13.79 -18.39 -5.20
C THR A 63 15.05 -18.87 -4.50
N ILE A 64 15.85 -17.94 -3.97
CA ILE A 64 17.04 -18.26 -3.18
C ILE A 64 16.91 -17.64 -1.79
N SER A 65 17.52 -18.28 -0.80
CA SER A 65 17.58 -17.73 0.55
C SER A 65 18.56 -16.56 0.64
N SER A 66 18.42 -15.75 1.68
CA SER A 66 19.36 -14.66 1.97
C SER A 66 20.80 -15.17 2.18
N GLU A 67 20.96 -16.32 2.83
CA GLU A 67 22.27 -16.95 3.04
C GLU A 67 22.92 -17.36 1.71
N GLU A 68 22.14 -17.94 0.79
CA GLU A 68 22.62 -18.33 -0.53
C GLU A 68 22.98 -17.11 -1.39
N LEU A 69 22.19 -16.04 -1.32
CA LEU A 69 22.53 -14.77 -1.97
C LEU A 69 23.87 -14.22 -1.46
N HIS A 70 24.07 -14.17 -0.15
CA HIS A 70 25.31 -13.70 0.48
C HIS A 70 26.52 -14.54 0.05
N ARG A 71 26.38 -15.87 -0.01
CA ARG A 71 27.41 -16.79 -0.49
C ARG A 71 27.82 -16.49 -1.93
N ARG A 72 26.84 -16.30 -2.83
CA ARG A 72 27.08 -15.96 -4.24
C ARG A 72 27.77 -14.62 -4.41
N LEU A 73 27.35 -13.61 -3.65
CA LEU A 73 27.95 -12.27 -3.69
C LEU A 73 29.40 -12.31 -3.23
N ARG A 74 29.73 -13.00 -2.13
CA ARG A 74 31.12 -13.20 -1.71
C ARG A 74 31.95 -13.95 -2.74
N ALA A 75 31.41 -15.01 -3.35
CA ALA A 75 32.13 -15.77 -4.36
C ALA A 75 32.44 -14.92 -5.62
N LYS A 76 31.55 -14.00 -5.97
CA LYS A 76 31.68 -13.16 -7.18
C LYS A 76 32.52 -11.90 -6.97
N TYR A 77 32.46 -11.30 -5.78
CA TYR A 77 33.02 -9.97 -5.52
C TYR A 77 33.97 -9.90 -4.31
N GLY A 78 34.14 -10.99 -3.55
CA GLY A 78 34.90 -11.01 -2.31
C GLY A 78 36.41 -11.18 -2.45
N ASN A 79 37.03 -10.62 -3.50
CA ASN A 79 38.48 -10.41 -3.55
C ASN A 79 38.84 -9.15 -2.76
#